data_AF-A0A7M3TXD1-F1
#
_entry.id   AF-A0A7M3TXD1-F1
#
_cell.length_a   1.000
_cell.length_b   1.000
_cell.length_c   1.000
_cell.angle_alpha   90.00
_cell.angle_beta   90.00
_cell.angle_gamma   90.00
#
_symmetry.space_group_name_H-M   'P 1'
#
loop_
_entity.id
_entity.type
_entity.pdbx_description
1 polymer ?
#
loop_
_entity_poly.entity_id
_entity_poly.type
_entity_poly.pdbx_seq_one_letter_code
_entity_poly.pdbx_strand_id
1 'polypeptide(L)' 'IYPQKEDLFKSIKLCDFNNLKVVIVGQDPYHGANQADGLAFSTKNKILPPSLKNIFKEIKKDYPSF' A
#
# COMPACT_ATOMS: atom_id res chain seq x y z
N ILE A 1 17.90 1.73 3.85
CA ILE A 1 16.67 2.14 4.57
C ILE A 1 15.65 2.52 3.51
N TYR A 2 14.41 2.08 3.63
CA TYR A 2 13.31 2.35 2.69
C TYR A 2 12.09 2.87 3.47
N PRO A 3 11.16 3.61 2.84
CA PRO A 3 11.20 4.12 1.46
C PRO A 3 12.19 5.29 1.29
N GLN A 4 12.21 5.92 0.11
CA GLN A 4 12.91 7.19 -0.09
C GLN A 4 12.34 8.26 0.86
N LYS A 5 13.17 9.21 1.28
CA LYS A 5 12.81 10.20 2.32
C LYS A 5 11.56 11.01 1.94
N GLU A 6 11.38 11.27 0.65
CA GLU A 6 10.26 12.04 0.09
C GLU A 6 8.91 11.31 0.25
N ASP A 7 8.96 9.97 0.25
CA ASP A 7 7.81 9.06 0.32
C ASP A 7 7.43 8.71 1.78
N LEU A 8 8.21 9.10 2.80
CA LEU A 8 8.00 8.69 4.21
C LEU A 8 6.59 9.03 4.76
N PHE A 9 6.05 10.20 4.41
CA PHE A 9 4.74 10.68 4.87
C PHE A 9 3.69 10.70 3.75
N LYS A 10 3.88 9.90 2.70
CA LYS A 10 3.04 9.96 1.51
C LYS A 10 1.57 9.66 1.81
N SER A 11 1.28 8.73 2.72
CA SER A 11 -0.09 8.42 3.14
C SER A 11 -0.84 9.64 3.70
N ILE A 12 -0.16 10.43 4.54
CA ILE A 12 -0.71 11.64 5.15
C ILE A 12 -0.84 12.75 4.10
N LYS A 13 0.11 12.87 3.16
CA LYS A 13 0.07 13.88 2.09
C LYS A 13 -1.04 13.63 1.06
N LEU A 14 -1.40 12.36 0.82
CA LEU A 14 -2.40 11.99 -0.19
C LEU A 14 -3.84 12.00 0.32
N CYS A 15 -4.05 11.94 1.64
CA CYS A 15 -5.38 11.88 2.24
C CYS A 15 -5.58 13.09 3.15
N ASP A 16 -6.44 14.03 2.71
CA ASP A 16 -6.87 15.14 3.56
C ASP A 16 -7.64 14.61 4.77
N PHE A 17 -7.35 15.17 5.94
CA PHE A 17 -7.90 14.76 7.22
C PHE A 17 -9.43 14.80 7.24
N ASN A 18 -10.02 15.85 6.65
CA ASN A 18 -11.48 16.02 6.61
C ASN A 18 -12.19 15.00 5.70
N ASN A 19 -11.45 14.35 4.79
CA ASN A 19 -11.98 13.36 3.84
C ASN A 19 -11.60 11.92 4.20
N LEU A 20 -10.96 11.71 5.35
CA LEU A 20 -10.54 10.39 5.82
C LEU A 20 -11.76 9.52 6.15
N LYS A 21 -11.82 8.32 5.55
CA LYS A 21 -12.93 7.35 5.74
C LYS A 21 -12.48 6.01 6.28
N VAL A 22 -11.31 5.52 5.85
CA VAL A 22 -10.78 4.19 6.16
C VAL A 22 -9.29 4.31 6.41
N VAL A 23 -8.81 3.61 7.45
CA VAL A 23 -7.39 3.47 7.76
C VAL A 23 -7.00 2.01 7.56
N ILE A 24 -5.99 1.76 6.71
CA ILE A 24 -5.39 0.44 6.52
C ILE A 24 -3.99 0.48 7.12
N VAL A 25 -3.75 -0.37 8.13
CA VAL A 25 -2.49 -0.42 8.88
C VAL A 25 -1.63 -1.57 8.38
N GLY A 26 -0.36 -1.26 8.07
CA GLY A 26 0.70 -2.24 7.83
C GLY A 26 1.69 -2.28 8.99
N GLN A 27 2.63 -3.23 8.97
CA GLN A 27 3.68 -3.35 9.99
C GLN A 27 4.91 -2.51 9.63
N ASP A 28 5.72 -3.02 8.70
CA ASP A 28 6.94 -2.37 8.22
C ASP A 28 6.87 -2.13 6.71
N PRO A 29 7.58 -1.12 6.17
CA PRO A 29 7.75 -0.96 4.73
C PRO A 29 8.41 -2.19 4.10
N TYR A 30 8.08 -2.48 2.84
CA TYR A 30 8.84 -3.48 2.07
C TYR A 30 10.33 -3.13 2.02
N HIS A 31 11.19 -4.13 2.18
CA HIS A 31 12.63 -3.95 2.36
C HIS A 31 13.44 -4.09 1.05
N GLY A 32 12.80 -4.40 -0.08
CA GLY A 32 13.46 -4.50 -1.38
C GLY A 32 13.56 -3.17 -2.11
N ALA A 33 14.60 -3.04 -2.95
CA ALA A 33 14.78 -1.87 -3.81
C ALA A 33 13.54 -1.63 -4.68
N ASN A 34 13.08 -0.38 -4.73
CA ASN A 34 11.90 0.06 -5.49
C ASN A 34 10.58 -0.68 -5.13
N GLN A 35 10.49 -1.27 -3.93
CA GLN A 35 9.25 -1.88 -3.45
C GLN A 35 8.41 -0.89 -2.64
N ALA A 36 8.92 -0.42 -1.49
CA ALA A 36 8.19 0.51 -0.65
C ALA A 36 8.06 1.89 -1.30
N ASP A 37 6.84 2.43 -1.28
CA ASP A 37 6.50 3.70 -1.92
C ASP A 37 5.77 4.69 -0.99
N GLY A 38 5.76 4.41 0.32
CA GLY A 38 5.14 5.26 1.34
C GLY A 38 3.69 4.93 1.69
N LEU A 39 3.11 3.86 1.14
CA LEU A 39 1.74 3.41 1.43
C LEU A 39 1.72 1.95 1.90
N ALA A 40 0.84 1.61 2.83
CA ALA A 40 0.68 0.25 3.31
C ALA A 40 0.25 -0.68 2.16
N PHE A 41 0.89 -1.86 2.06
CA PHE A 41 0.67 -2.88 1.03
C PHE A 41 0.95 -2.50 -0.43
N SER A 42 1.06 -1.21 -0.77
CA SER A 42 1.38 -0.70 -2.12
C SER A 42 2.82 -1.02 -2.52
N THR A 43 3.05 -1.12 -3.84
CA THR A 43 4.39 -1.31 -4.39
C THR A 43 4.54 -0.64 -5.75
N LYS A 44 5.73 -0.08 -6.04
CA LYS A 44 6.12 0.37 -7.39
C LYS A 44 6.71 -0.77 -8.24
N ASN A 45 6.94 -1.95 -7.65
CA ASN A 45 7.53 -3.08 -8.32
C ASN A 45 6.50 -3.78 -9.24
N LYS A 46 6.95 -4.28 -10.40
CA LYS A 46 6.13 -5.11 -11.30
C LYS A 46 5.67 -6.42 -10.63
N ILE A 47 6.44 -6.92 -9.67
CA ILE A 47 6.12 -8.14 -8.94
C ILE A 47 5.30 -7.79 -7.69
N LEU A 48 4.05 -8.26 -7.65
CA LEU A 48 3.16 -8.08 -6.50
C LEU A 48 3.63 -8.90 -5.28
N PRO A 49 3.73 -8.30 -4.09
CA PRO A 49 3.97 -9.00 -2.84
C PRO A 49 2.86 -10.03 -2.54
N PRO A 50 3.17 -11.12 -1.81
CA PRO A 50 2.17 -12.15 -1.47
C PRO A 50 0.92 -11.59 -0.78
N SER A 51 1.09 -10.65 0.16
CA SER A 51 -0.02 -10.01 0.88
C SER A 51 -0.96 -9.26 -0.07
N LEU A 52 -0.41 -8.48 -1.01
CA LEU A 52 -1.23 -7.75 -1.99
C LEU A 52 -1.94 -8.69 -2.96
N LYS A 53 -1.31 -9.81 -3.35
CA LYS A 53 -1.96 -10.86 -4.14
C LYS A 53 -3.17 -11.45 -3.41
N ASN A 54 -3.05 -11.69 -2.10
CA ASN A 54 -4.15 -12.23 -1.30
C ASN A 54 -5.27 -11.20 -1.11
N ILE A 55 -4.94 -9.92 -0.91
CA ILE A 55 -5.93 -8.84 -0.88
C ILE A 55 -6.74 -8.80 -2.17
N PHE A 56 -6.09 -8.88 -3.35
CA PHE A 56 -6.81 -8.91 -4.63
C PHE A 56 -7.66 -10.17 -4.82
N LYS A 57 -7.22 -11.33 -4.33
CA LYS A 57 -8.05 -12.54 -4.34
C LYS A 57 -9.32 -12.36 -3.52
N GLU A 58 -9.22 -11.79 -2.33
CA GLU A 58 -10.41 -11.58 -1.49
C GLU A 58 -11.32 -10.52 -2.09
N ILE A 59 -10.78 -9.41 -2.62
CA ILE A 59 -11.57 -8.40 -3.35
C ILE A 59 -12.33 -9.04 -4.52
N LYS A 60 -11.69 -9.89 -5.32
CA LYS A 60 -12.34 -10.55 -6.46
C LYS A 60 -13.42 -11.55 -6.03
N LYS A 61 -13.24 -12.18 -4.87
CA LYS A 61 -14.20 -13.14 -4.32
C LYS A 61 -15.43 -12.43 -3.75
N ASP A 62 -15.23 -11.35 -2.99
CA ASP A 62 -16.31 -10.58 -2.35
C ASP A 62 -17.02 -9.64 -3.32
N TYR A 63 -16.28 -9.11 -4.30
CA TYR A 63 -16.77 -8.22 -5.35
C TYR A 63 -16.45 -8.79 -6.74
N PRO A 64 -17.19 -9.80 -7.23
CA PRO A 64 -16.88 -10.49 -8.49
C PRO A 64 -16.82 -9.62 -9.75
N SER A 65 -17.48 -8.45 -9.73
CA SER A 65 -17.49 -7.48 -10.83
C SER A 65 -16.29 -6.53 -10.86
N PHE A 66 -15.43 -6.55 -9.84
CA PHE A 66 -14.16 -5.82 -9.81
C PHE A 66 -13.13 -6.47 -10.74
#